data_AF-A0A0F9P4D3-F1
#
_entry.id   AF-A0A0F9P4D3-F1
#
_cell.length_a   1.000
_cell.length_b   1.000
_cell.length_c   1.000
_cell.angle_alpha   90.00
_cell.angle_beta   90.00
_cell.angle_gamma   90.00
#
_symmetry.space_group_name_H-M   'P 1'
#
loop_
_entity.id
_entity.type
_entity.pdbx_description
1 polymer ?
#
loop_
_entity_poly.entity_id
_entity_poly.type
_entity_poly.pdbx_seq_one_letter_code
_entity_poly.pdbx_strand_id
1 'polypeptide(L)' 'GSTVTAEFATGGGFSLDGVHLSPRGYALMANAFIKTIEDTYGAQLPKIDPLEYKGLYIN' A
#
# COMPACT_ATOMS: atom_id res chain seq x y z
N GLY A 1 -9.03 -7.73 -9.26
CA GLY A 1 -8.22 -6.86 -8.39
C GLY A 1 -8.35 -7.33 -6.96
N SER A 2 -7.34 -7.10 -6.13
CA SER A 2 -7.34 -7.48 -4.70
C SER A 2 -7.75 -6.28 -3.85
N THR A 3 -8.80 -6.43 -3.04
CA THR A 3 -9.24 -5.40 -2.08
C THR A 3 -8.30 -5.41 -0.88
N VAL A 4 -7.71 -4.26 -0.54
CA VAL A 4 -6.92 -4.09 0.69
C VAL A 4 -7.75 -3.32 1.71
N THR A 5 -7.87 -3.86 2.92
CA THR A 5 -8.59 -3.25 4.04
C THR A 5 -7.67 -3.07 5.24
N ALA A 6 -8.11 -2.24 6.20
CA ALA A 6 -7.43 -2.04 7.48
C ALA A 6 -7.63 -3.22 8.47
N GLU A 7 -8.28 -4.30 8.05
CA GLU A 7 -8.54 -5.46 8.90
C GLU A 7 -7.22 -6.18 9.24
N PHE A 8 -6.97 -6.36 10.54
CA PHE A 8 -5.76 -7.00 11.03
C PHE A 8 -5.65 -8.44 10.50
N ALA A 9 -4.45 -8.83 10.08
CA ALA A 9 -4.07 -10.15 9.53
C ALA A 9 -4.74 -10.57 8.20
N THR A 10 -6.01 -10.25 7.95
CA THR A 10 -6.78 -10.71 6.78
C THR A 10 -7.05 -9.62 5.74
N GLY A 11 -6.93 -8.33 6.10
CA GLY A 11 -7.17 -7.20 5.21
C GLY A 11 -6.00 -6.83 4.30
N GLY A 12 -4.80 -7.33 4.63
CA GLY A 12 -3.57 -7.15 3.86
C GLY A 12 -2.98 -5.74 3.83
N GLY A 13 -3.55 -4.79 4.58
CA GLY A 13 -3.00 -3.45 4.77
C GLY A 13 -1.94 -3.38 5.86
N PHE A 14 -2.14 -4.10 6.97
CA PHE A 14 -1.20 -4.19 8.09
C PHE A 14 -0.39 -5.50 8.07
N SER A 15 0.79 -5.46 8.66
CA SER A 15 1.63 -6.62 8.90
C SER A 15 1.08 -7.47 10.05
N LEU A 16 1.68 -8.64 10.32
CA LEU A 16 1.28 -9.52 11.42
C LEU A 16 1.52 -8.92 12.82
N ASP A 17 2.27 -7.82 12.92
CA ASP A 17 2.45 -7.06 14.17
C ASP A 17 1.34 -6.03 14.44
N GLY A 18 0.49 -5.74 13.45
CA GLY A 18 -0.65 -4.83 13.57
C GLY A 18 -0.31 -3.34 13.69
N VAL A 19 0.98 -2.97 13.66
CA VAL A 19 1.45 -1.58 13.78
C VAL A 19 2.07 -1.10 12.47
N HIS A 20 2.91 -1.94 11.86
CA HIS A 20 3.53 -1.61 10.58
C HIS A 20 2.62 -2.04 9.43
N LEU A 21 2.71 -1.32 8.31
CA LEU A 21 2.01 -1.73 7.08
C LEU A 21 2.67 -2.99 6.51
N SER A 22 1.87 -3.81 5.82
CA SER A 22 2.45 -4.87 4.98
C SER A 22 3.27 -4.23 3.84
N PRO A 23 4.16 -4.98 3.15
CA PRO A 23 4.82 -4.46 1.95
C PRO A 23 3.84 -3.87 0.93
N ARG A 24 2.67 -4.51 0.76
CA ARG A 24 1.57 -3.97 -0.06
C ARG A 24 0.95 -2.70 0.51
N GLY A 25 0.76 -2.64 1.82
CA GLY A 25 0.28 -1.43 2.51
C GLY A 25 1.23 -0.24 2.31
N TYR A 26 2.55 -0.46 2.37
CA TYR A 26 3.54 0.58 2.06
C TYR A 26 3.48 1.03 0.59
N ALA A 27 3.30 0.10 -0.36
CA ALA A 27 3.13 0.45 -1.77
C ALA A 27 1.90 1.35 -2.01
N LEU A 28 0.77 1.05 -1.33
CA LEU A 28 -0.44 1.89 -1.39
C LEU A 28 -0.20 3.28 -0.77
N MET A 29 0.46 3.32 0.38
CA MET A 29 0.80 4.57 1.07
C MET A 29 1.73 5.45 0.21
N ALA A 30 2.74 4.85 -0.42
CA ALA A 30 3.66 5.56 -1.31
C ALA A 30 2.93 6.19 -2.50
N ASN A 31 1.97 5.48 -3.12
CA ASN A 31 1.13 6.05 -4.17
C ASN A 31 0.25 7.22 -3.69
N ALA A 32 -0.21 7.21 -2.44
CA ALA A 32 -0.95 8.33 -1.86
C ALA A 32 -0.07 9.58 -1.66
N PHE A 33 1.19 9.39 -1.24
CA PHE A 33 2.17 10.47 -1.19
C PHE A 33 2.50 11.01 -2.57
N ILE A 34 2.77 10.12 -3.55
CA ILE A 34 3.01 10.50 -4.94
C ILE A 34 1.85 11.35 -5.46
N LYS A 35 0.61 10.90 -5.30
CA LYS A 35 -0.57 11.66 -5.72
C LYS A 35 -0.60 13.07 -5.12
N THR A 36 -0.31 13.20 -3.83
CA THR A 36 -0.28 14.51 -3.15
C THR A 36 0.81 15.42 -3.72
N ILE A 37 1.97 14.88 -4.08
CA ILE A 37 3.07 15.62 -4.71
C ILE A 37 2.67 16.06 -6.13
N GLU A 38 2.10 15.16 -6.93
CA GLU A 38 1.60 15.48 -8.27
C GLU A 38 0.53 16.59 -8.22
N ASP A 39 -0.42 16.50 -7.29
CA ASP A 39 -1.48 17.51 -7.10
C ASP A 39 -0.94 18.88 -6.64
N THR A 40 0.10 18.89 -5.80
CA THR A 40 0.64 20.14 -5.23
C THR A 40 1.62 20.84 -6.17
N TYR A 41 2.43 20.07 -6.90
CA TYR A 41 3.58 20.60 -7.64
C TYR A 41 3.47 20.40 -9.16
N GLY A 42 2.39 19.76 -9.65
CA GLY A 42 2.24 19.44 -11.08
C GLY A 42 3.30 18.47 -11.60
N ALA A 43 3.93 17.72 -10.70
CA ALA A 43 4.94 16.73 -11.04
C ALA A 43 4.30 15.50 -11.71
N GLN A 44 5.12 14.70 -12.40
CA GLN A 44 4.76 13.36 -12.85
C GLN A 44 5.78 12.38 -12.32
N LEU A 45 5.35 11.48 -11.45
CA LEU A 45 6.21 10.53 -10.76
C LEU A 45 5.81 9.09 -11.11
N PRO A 46 6.77 8.15 -11.16
CA PRO A 46 6.46 6.75 -11.41
C PRO A 46 5.59 6.20 -10.28
N LYS A 47 4.49 5.54 -10.65
CA LYS A 47 3.59 4.87 -9.69
C LYS A 47 4.07 3.45 -9.41
N ILE A 48 3.76 2.98 -8.22
CA ILE A 48 4.12 1.64 -7.75
C ILE A 48 2.93 0.71 -7.99
N ASP A 49 3.13 -0.49 -8.54
CA ASP A 49 2.08 -1.50 -8.60
C ASP A 49 2.01 -2.25 -7.25
N PRO A 50 0.95 -2.09 -6.44
CA PRO A 50 0.84 -2.76 -5.14
C PRO A 50 0.74 -4.28 -5.24
N LEU A 51 0.40 -4.84 -6.41
CA LEU A 51 0.29 -6.28 -6.62
C LEU A 51 1.64 -6.98 -6.67
N GLU A 52 2.73 -6.25 -6.99
CA GLU A 52 4.10 -6.77 -6.93
C GLU A 52 4.54 -7.08 -5.48
N TYR A 53 3.82 -6.55 -4.49
CA TYR A 53 4.17 -6.67 -3.08
C TYR A 53 3.23 -7.63 -2.33
N LYS A 54 3.80 -8.42 -1.43
CA LYS A 54 3.06 -9.36 -0.59
C LYS A 54 2.19 -8.59 0.41
N GLY A 55 0.88 -8.80 0.33
CA GLY A 55 -0.09 -8.20 1.25
C GLY A 55 -0.66 -9.19 2.27
N LEU A 56 -0.74 -10.48 1.91
CA LEU A 56 -1.31 -11.52 2.77
C LEU A 56 -0.28 -12.61 3.03
N TYR A 57 -0.22 -13.05 4.27
CA TYR A 57 0.57 -14.19 4.70
C TYR A 57 -0.39 -15.37 4.90
N ILE A 58 -0.91 -15.91 3.80
CA ILE A 58 -1.61 -17.20 3.81
C ILE A 58 -0.58 -18.33 3.64
N ASN A 59 -0.71 -19.38 4.43
CA ASN A 59 -0.01 -20.66 4.25
C ASN A 59 -0.90 -21.58 3.41
#